data_AF-A0A9W9CB60-F1
#
_entry.id   AF-A0A9W9CB60-F1
#
_cell.length_a   1.000
_cell.length_b   1.000
_cell.length_c   1.000
_cell.angle_alpha   90.00
_cell.angle_beta   90.00
_cell.angle_gamma   90.00
#
_symmetry.space_group_name_H-M   'P 1'
#
loop_
_entity.id
_entity.type
_entity.pdbx_description
1 polymer ?
#
loop_
_entity_poly.entity_id
_entity_poly.type
_entity_poly.pdbx_seq_one_letter_code
_entity_poly.pdbx_strand_id
1 'polypeptide(L)'
;MFDSEAKRAREDSDHSEHVTVSSLLGAFFLHVYAANIGRMSTSTVYLGEAITKAHMVGLHKPSYYQNMDVERLQYNVRIYWLLFITERAHSIQNDVPTMLKRSLDLPQLEDLNDGSVTPAFIQLCRLFNILDATLTADPTGARSALALAQQQLDDDASTRSLDNVLQRADISMTQQWMRIFLWQHALSVTNLRSSDQDDGFSFAFPAKVAQNALSFLCTLPKESLEAHGPGMESKLFDIANSLADVMICVPSLNQDSGFGMGPRDLIHSLSSLLGSFRGGNPAVTSILQDKLTTLGLSISSPQKRLTDLSSSEDERDNWGEGTPRSLTWSDNGGWKSPVTSLSPNFPNILSSL
;
A
#
# COMPACT_ATOMS: atom_id res chain seq x y z
N MET A 1 -24.53 -0.83 12.28
CA MET A 1 -25.08 0.43 12.82
C MET A 1 -24.63 1.62 11.98
N PHE A 2 -23.33 1.86 11.78
CA PHE A 2 -22.84 2.96 10.93
C PHE A 2 -23.37 2.91 9.48
N ASP A 3 -23.12 1.82 8.75
CA ASP A 3 -23.50 1.69 7.32
C ASP A 3 -25.00 1.86 7.08
N SER A 4 -25.84 1.21 7.89
CA SER A 4 -27.30 1.30 7.79
C SER A 4 -27.81 2.73 8.01
N GLU A 5 -27.26 3.44 8.99
CA GLU A 5 -27.67 4.81 9.28
C GLU A 5 -27.17 5.80 8.24
N ALA A 6 -25.93 5.63 7.75
CA ALA A 6 -25.36 6.44 6.68
C ALA A 6 -26.17 6.31 5.38
N LYS A 7 -26.63 5.10 5.05
CA LYS A 7 -27.51 4.85 3.90
C LYS A 7 -28.88 5.50 4.07
N ARG A 8 -29.51 5.35 5.25
CA ARG A 8 -30.80 5.98 5.57
C ARG A 8 -30.73 7.50 5.46
N ALA A 9 -29.75 8.14 6.09
CA ALA A 9 -29.59 9.59 6.05
C ALA A 9 -29.34 10.11 4.62
N ARG A 10 -28.63 9.33 3.81
CA ARG A 10 -28.41 9.60 2.38
C ARG A 10 -29.73 9.57 1.59
N GLU A 11 -30.56 8.55 1.79
CA GLU A 11 -31.88 8.42 1.18
C GLU A 11 -32.81 9.58 1.59
N ASP A 12 -32.87 9.88 2.89
CA ASP A 12 -33.69 10.98 3.43
C ASP A 12 -33.31 12.35 2.84
N SER A 13 -32.04 12.53 2.46
CA SER A 13 -31.52 13.76 1.86
C SER A 13 -31.65 13.85 0.33
N ASP A 14 -32.18 12.80 -0.32
CA ASP A 14 -32.18 12.65 -1.77
C ASP A 14 -30.83 13.01 -2.41
N HIS A 15 -29.79 12.33 -1.90
CA HIS A 15 -28.40 12.67 -2.16
C HIS A 15 -27.98 12.59 -3.63
N SER A 16 -28.79 11.95 -4.49
CA SER A 16 -28.51 11.76 -5.91
C SER A 16 -28.89 13.01 -6.70
N GLU A 17 -29.99 13.65 -6.34
CA GLU A 17 -30.45 14.90 -6.97
C GLU A 17 -29.85 16.13 -6.26
N HIS A 18 -29.60 16.05 -4.95
CA HIS A 18 -29.05 17.16 -4.15
C HIS A 18 -27.55 16.99 -3.87
N VAL A 19 -26.75 17.10 -4.93
CA VAL A 19 -25.30 16.87 -4.84
C VAL A 19 -24.59 18.02 -4.12
N THR A 20 -24.07 17.72 -2.94
CA THR A 20 -23.28 18.63 -2.10
C THR A 20 -21.96 17.98 -1.66
N VAL A 21 -21.06 18.79 -1.08
CA VAL A 21 -19.83 18.28 -0.44
C VAL A 21 -20.15 17.24 0.63
N SER A 22 -21.19 17.44 1.45
CA SER A 22 -21.61 16.46 2.46
C SER A 22 -22.06 15.14 1.83
N SER A 23 -22.81 15.20 0.73
CA SER A 23 -23.26 14.01 0.01
C SER A 23 -22.10 13.21 -0.61
N LEU A 24 -21.05 13.91 -1.05
CA LEU A 24 -19.80 13.35 -1.56
C LEU A 24 -19.02 12.67 -0.45
N LEU A 25 -18.83 13.35 0.69
CA LEU A 25 -18.13 12.80 1.84
C LEU A 25 -18.87 11.57 2.39
N GLY A 26 -20.20 11.56 2.37
CA GLY A 26 -21.00 10.39 2.71
C GLY A 26 -20.69 9.17 1.84
N ALA A 27 -20.51 9.35 0.52
CA ALA A 27 -20.06 8.28 -0.37
C ALA A 27 -18.62 7.85 -0.07
N PHE A 28 -17.71 8.81 0.15
CA PHE A 28 -16.32 8.53 0.51
C PHE A 28 -16.18 7.71 1.80
N PHE A 29 -16.90 8.07 2.86
CA PHE A 29 -16.83 7.30 4.11
C PHE A 29 -17.45 5.90 3.98
N LEU A 30 -18.46 5.72 3.14
CA LEU A 30 -19.00 4.40 2.81
C LEU A 30 -18.02 3.56 1.99
N HIS A 31 -17.23 4.18 1.11
CA HIS A 31 -16.07 3.54 0.47
C HIS A 31 -15.07 3.02 1.52
N VAL A 32 -14.62 3.89 2.44
CA VAL A 32 -13.67 3.52 3.50
C VAL A 32 -14.23 2.38 4.37
N TYR A 33 -15.50 2.46 4.77
CA TYR A 33 -16.15 1.40 5.53
C TYR A 33 -16.17 0.07 4.75
N ALA A 34 -16.60 0.09 3.49
CA ALA A 34 -16.68 -1.10 2.65
C ALA A 34 -15.30 -1.75 2.43
N ALA A 35 -14.25 -0.94 2.24
CA ALA A 35 -12.87 -1.42 2.13
C ALA A 35 -12.44 -2.12 3.43
N ASN A 36 -12.70 -1.50 4.58
CA ASN A 36 -12.30 -2.02 5.90
C ASN A 36 -12.96 -3.37 6.24
N ILE A 37 -14.16 -3.64 5.73
CA ILE A 37 -14.84 -4.94 5.92
C ILE A 37 -14.59 -5.93 4.76
N GLY A 38 -13.65 -5.64 3.86
CA GLY A 38 -13.27 -6.52 2.75
C GLY A 38 -14.24 -6.54 1.57
N ARG A 39 -15.23 -5.65 1.51
CA ARG A 39 -16.19 -5.55 0.40
C ARG A 39 -15.65 -4.67 -0.71
N MET A 40 -14.58 -5.13 -1.37
CA MET A 40 -13.81 -4.30 -2.29
C MET A 40 -14.60 -3.80 -3.50
N SER A 41 -15.45 -4.63 -4.12
CA SER A 41 -16.29 -4.17 -5.24
C SER A 41 -17.26 -3.05 -4.82
N THR A 42 -17.87 -3.19 -3.62
CA THR A 42 -18.74 -2.14 -3.06
C THR A 42 -17.95 -0.87 -2.74
N SER A 43 -16.74 -1.03 -2.21
CA SER A 43 -15.79 0.06 -1.97
C SER A 43 -15.46 0.82 -3.25
N THR A 44 -15.14 0.13 -4.34
CA THR A 44 -14.85 0.75 -5.66
C THR A 44 -16.04 1.56 -6.17
N VAL A 45 -17.26 1.03 -6.07
CA VAL A 45 -18.48 1.74 -6.50
C VAL A 45 -18.68 3.03 -5.72
N TYR A 46 -18.53 3.00 -4.39
CA TYR A 46 -18.67 4.20 -3.57
C TYR A 46 -17.58 5.24 -3.83
N LEU A 47 -16.36 4.82 -4.14
CA LEU A 47 -15.29 5.74 -4.51
C LEU A 47 -15.63 6.45 -5.83
N GLY A 48 -16.04 5.70 -6.84
CA GLY A 48 -16.50 6.24 -8.12
C GLY A 48 -17.70 7.21 -7.96
N GLU A 49 -18.63 6.90 -7.06
CA GLU A 49 -19.74 7.80 -6.71
C GLU A 49 -19.22 9.12 -6.09
N ALA A 50 -18.30 9.03 -5.12
CA ALA A 50 -17.71 10.21 -4.47
C ALA A 50 -16.99 11.12 -5.49
N ILE A 51 -16.21 10.53 -6.40
CA ILE A 51 -15.52 11.25 -7.47
C ILE A 51 -16.50 11.86 -8.47
N THR A 52 -17.57 11.14 -8.83
CA THR A 52 -18.61 11.65 -9.72
C THR A 52 -19.28 12.89 -9.11
N LYS A 53 -19.60 12.83 -7.81
CA LYS A 53 -20.13 13.98 -7.06
C LYS A 53 -19.11 15.12 -6.95
N ALA A 54 -17.81 14.83 -6.83
CA ALA A 54 -16.75 15.85 -6.87
C ALA A 54 -16.73 16.59 -8.21
N HIS A 55 -16.94 15.87 -9.31
CA HIS A 55 -17.08 16.47 -10.63
C HIS A 55 -18.33 17.36 -10.73
N MET A 56 -19.48 16.91 -10.21
CA MET A 56 -20.72 17.69 -10.18
C MET A 56 -20.60 18.97 -9.35
N VAL A 57 -19.97 18.90 -8.17
CA VAL A 57 -19.68 20.07 -7.33
C VAL A 57 -18.72 21.04 -8.03
N GLY A 58 -17.79 20.50 -8.84
CA GLY A 58 -16.81 21.29 -9.57
C GLY A 58 -15.44 21.37 -8.90
N LEU A 59 -15.10 20.48 -7.97
CA LEU A 59 -13.81 20.50 -7.25
C LEU A 59 -12.58 20.42 -8.17
N HIS A 60 -12.74 19.88 -9.38
CA HIS A 60 -11.71 19.78 -10.41
C HIS A 60 -11.54 21.07 -11.25
N LYS A 61 -12.36 22.11 -11.03
CA LYS A 61 -12.38 23.33 -11.83
C LYS A 61 -11.77 24.49 -11.03
N PRO A 62 -10.77 25.22 -11.57
CA PRO A 62 -10.23 26.42 -10.92
C PRO A 62 -11.31 27.49 -10.64
N SER A 63 -12.31 27.60 -11.53
CA SER A 63 -13.41 28.55 -11.36
C SER A 63 -14.29 28.29 -10.12
N TYR A 64 -14.32 27.06 -9.60
CA TYR A 64 -15.04 26.73 -8.38
C TYR A 64 -14.49 27.48 -7.17
N TYR A 65 -13.18 27.75 -7.16
CA TYR A 65 -12.49 28.37 -6.03
C TYR A 65 -12.48 29.91 -6.09
N GLN A 66 -13.01 30.50 -7.17
CA GLN A 66 -13.04 31.95 -7.34
C GLN A 66 -13.93 32.60 -6.26
N ASN A 67 -13.43 33.70 -5.69
CA ASN A 67 -14.12 34.49 -4.65
C ASN A 67 -14.40 33.74 -3.33
N MET A 68 -13.75 32.60 -3.10
CA MET A 68 -13.75 31.96 -1.77
C MET A 68 -12.74 32.65 -0.86
N ASP A 69 -13.05 32.70 0.44
CA ASP A 69 -12.03 32.94 1.44
C ASP A 69 -11.02 31.78 1.49
N VAL A 70 -9.86 32.05 2.09
CA VAL A 70 -8.74 31.11 2.15
C VAL A 70 -9.12 29.81 2.88
N GLU A 71 -9.89 29.92 3.97
CA GLU A 71 -10.29 28.76 4.78
C GLU A 71 -11.17 27.78 4.00
N ARG A 72 -12.22 28.29 3.35
CA ARG A 72 -13.13 27.50 2.52
C ARG A 72 -12.42 26.95 1.29
N LEU A 73 -11.54 27.73 0.66
CA LEU A 73 -10.73 27.28 -0.46
C LEU A 73 -9.87 26.08 -0.03
N GLN A 74 -9.09 26.21 1.03
CA GLN A 74 -8.21 25.14 1.51
C GLN A 74 -8.99 23.91 1.97
N TYR A 75 -10.16 24.08 2.60
CA TYR A 75 -11.05 22.98 2.94
C TYR A 75 -11.44 22.15 1.70
N ASN A 76 -11.83 22.80 0.59
CA ASN A 76 -12.23 22.10 -0.63
C ASN A 76 -11.03 21.48 -1.37
N VAL A 77 -9.87 22.16 -1.37
CA VAL A 77 -8.62 21.63 -1.93
C VAL A 77 -8.19 20.36 -1.18
N ARG A 78 -8.33 20.31 0.15
CA ARG A 78 -8.06 19.10 0.94
C ARG A 78 -8.97 17.94 0.55
N ILE A 79 -10.26 18.19 0.31
CA ILE A 79 -11.19 17.16 -0.14
C ILE A 79 -10.81 16.63 -1.53
N TYR A 80 -10.46 17.53 -2.46
CA TYR A 80 -9.96 17.11 -3.78
C TYR A 80 -8.73 16.21 -3.65
N TRP A 81 -7.74 16.61 -2.86
CA TRP A 81 -6.54 15.81 -2.63
C TRP A 81 -6.84 14.48 -1.94
N LEU A 82 -7.74 14.46 -0.97
CA LEU A 82 -8.18 13.24 -0.29
C LEU A 82 -8.76 12.23 -1.28
N LEU A 83 -9.64 12.68 -2.20
CA LEU A 83 -10.18 11.83 -3.25
C LEU A 83 -9.10 11.37 -4.23
N PHE A 84 -8.22 12.29 -4.64
CA PHE A 84 -7.15 12.02 -5.59
C PHE A 84 -6.20 10.94 -5.10
N ILE A 85 -5.62 11.09 -3.91
CA ILE A 85 -4.68 10.11 -3.37
C ILE A 85 -5.35 8.76 -3.10
N THR A 86 -6.61 8.78 -2.63
CA THR A 86 -7.36 7.56 -2.34
C THR A 86 -7.66 6.79 -3.63
N GLU A 87 -8.09 7.48 -4.68
CA GLU A 87 -8.33 6.86 -5.98
C GLU A 87 -7.06 6.25 -6.57
N ARG A 88 -5.94 6.97 -6.59
CA ARG A 88 -4.68 6.42 -7.12
C ARG A 88 -4.25 5.16 -6.36
N ALA A 89 -4.26 5.21 -5.03
CA ALA A 89 -3.93 4.06 -4.21
C ALA A 89 -4.86 2.87 -4.49
N HIS A 90 -6.17 3.13 -4.52
CA HIS A 90 -7.19 2.11 -4.77
C HIS A 90 -7.09 1.52 -6.17
N SER A 91 -6.87 2.36 -7.19
CA SER A 91 -6.69 1.97 -8.59
C SER A 91 -5.48 1.07 -8.78
N ILE A 92 -4.35 1.41 -8.17
CA ILE A 92 -3.13 0.59 -8.22
C ILE A 92 -3.34 -0.75 -7.53
N GLN A 93 -3.91 -0.75 -6.33
CA GLN A 93 -4.05 -1.96 -5.51
C GLN A 93 -5.08 -2.95 -6.06
N ASN A 94 -6.10 -2.46 -6.78
CA ASN A 94 -7.23 -3.28 -7.23
C ASN A 94 -7.32 -3.40 -8.75
N ASP A 95 -6.32 -2.90 -9.47
CA ASP A 95 -6.25 -2.92 -10.94
C ASP A 95 -7.54 -2.35 -11.59
N VAL A 96 -7.95 -1.16 -11.14
CA VAL A 96 -9.11 -0.43 -11.67
C VAL A 96 -8.70 0.93 -12.23
N PRO A 97 -9.28 1.39 -13.35
CA PRO A 97 -8.89 2.66 -13.97
C PRO A 97 -9.23 3.87 -13.09
N THR A 98 -8.40 4.91 -13.18
CA THR A 98 -8.67 6.20 -12.53
C THR A 98 -9.71 7.01 -13.31
N MET A 99 -10.60 7.69 -12.61
CA MET A 99 -11.62 8.60 -13.12
C MET A 99 -11.27 10.08 -12.88
N LEU A 100 -10.69 10.42 -11.74
CA LEU A 100 -10.34 11.80 -11.41
C LEU A 100 -9.10 12.22 -12.19
N LYS A 101 -9.21 13.25 -13.02
CA LYS A 101 -8.04 13.81 -13.71
C LYS A 101 -7.42 14.93 -12.89
N ARG A 102 -6.08 14.96 -12.85
CA ARG A 102 -5.36 16.06 -12.24
C ARG A 102 -5.61 17.35 -13.04
N SER A 103 -5.92 18.44 -12.34
CA SER A 103 -5.93 19.78 -12.93
C SER A 103 -4.72 20.54 -12.37
N LEU A 104 -3.82 20.96 -13.27
CA LEU A 104 -2.57 21.66 -12.91
C LEU A 104 -2.84 23.08 -12.37
N ASP A 105 -4.00 23.65 -12.70
CA ASP A 105 -4.39 25.02 -12.43
C ASP A 105 -5.19 25.17 -11.12
N LEU A 106 -5.31 24.10 -10.34
CA LEU A 106 -5.97 24.17 -9.03
C LEU A 106 -5.11 24.94 -8.03
N PRO A 107 -5.75 25.63 -7.05
CA PRO A 107 -5.02 26.26 -5.97
C PRO A 107 -4.12 25.25 -5.24
N GLN A 108 -2.95 25.71 -4.79
CA GLN A 108 -2.03 24.85 -4.04
C GLN A 108 -2.60 24.52 -2.66
N LEU A 109 -2.31 23.31 -2.20
CA LEU A 109 -2.59 22.91 -0.82
C LEU A 109 -1.55 23.58 0.09
N GLU A 110 -2.01 24.37 1.03
CA GLU A 110 -1.16 25.13 1.95
C GLU A 110 -1.42 24.73 3.40
N ASP A 111 -0.36 24.76 4.22
CA ASP A 111 -0.47 24.65 5.67
C ASP A 111 -0.68 26.05 6.26
N LEU A 112 -1.91 26.31 6.73
CA LEU A 112 -2.25 27.56 7.40
C LEU A 112 -1.75 27.62 8.85
N ASN A 113 -1.13 26.55 9.35
CA ASN A 113 -0.68 26.38 10.74
C ASN A 113 -1.84 26.49 11.77
N ASP A 114 -3.06 26.20 11.33
CA ASP A 114 -4.29 26.21 12.15
C ASP A 114 -4.69 24.81 12.64
N GLY A 115 -3.90 23.78 12.31
CA GLY A 115 -4.16 22.38 12.65
C GLY A 115 -5.22 21.69 11.77
N SER A 116 -5.73 22.34 10.75
CA SER A 116 -6.76 21.78 9.85
C SER A 116 -6.19 20.80 8.81
N VAL A 117 -4.88 20.78 8.62
CA VAL A 117 -4.14 19.83 7.80
C VAL A 117 -2.87 19.41 8.53
N THR A 118 -2.42 18.17 8.31
CA THR A 118 -1.15 17.72 8.88
C THR A 118 -0.03 17.82 7.83
N PRO A 119 1.22 18.09 8.25
CA PRO A 119 2.37 18.04 7.34
C PRO A 119 2.51 16.69 6.62
N ALA A 120 2.13 15.60 7.29
CA ALA A 120 2.10 14.26 6.71
C ALA A 120 1.13 14.15 5.52
N PHE A 121 -0.07 14.73 5.63
CA PHE A 121 -1.03 14.73 4.53
C PHE A 121 -0.50 15.52 3.32
N ILE A 122 0.14 16.67 3.55
CA ILE A 122 0.77 17.46 2.48
C ILE A 122 1.87 16.65 1.79
N GLN A 123 2.71 15.98 2.57
CA GLN A 123 3.76 15.12 2.03
C GLN A 123 3.16 13.95 1.24
N LEU A 124 2.07 13.35 1.70
CA LEU A 124 1.37 12.30 0.96
C LEU A 124 0.84 12.81 -0.38
N CYS A 125 0.25 14.01 -0.42
CA CYS A 125 -0.19 14.67 -1.65
C CYS A 125 0.99 14.88 -2.63
N ARG A 126 2.15 15.31 -2.12
CA ARG A 126 3.38 15.44 -2.92
C ARG A 126 3.81 14.11 -3.53
N LEU A 127 3.84 13.03 -2.74
CA LEU A 127 4.22 11.70 -3.22
C LEU A 127 3.30 11.21 -4.34
N PHE A 128 1.98 11.30 -4.14
CA PHE A 128 1.01 10.90 -5.15
C PHE A 128 1.01 11.81 -6.38
N ASN A 129 1.40 13.08 -6.23
CA ASN A 129 1.60 13.97 -7.37
C ASN A 129 2.80 13.54 -8.24
N ILE A 130 3.91 13.12 -7.62
CA ILE A 130 5.07 12.57 -8.35
C ILE A 130 4.63 11.32 -9.10
N LEU A 131 3.98 10.39 -8.41
CA LEU A 131 3.49 9.14 -8.99
C LEU A 131 2.58 9.38 -10.20
N ASP A 132 1.57 10.25 -10.05
CA ASP A 132 0.62 10.57 -11.11
C ASP A 132 1.32 11.21 -12.33
N ALA A 133 2.23 12.16 -12.11
CA ALA A 133 2.97 12.81 -13.18
C ALA A 133 3.86 11.82 -13.95
N THR A 134 4.41 10.81 -13.28
CA THR A 134 5.22 9.77 -13.91
C THR A 134 4.38 8.80 -14.73
N LEU A 135 3.24 8.34 -14.19
CA LEU A 135 2.37 7.38 -14.88
C LEU A 135 1.60 8.01 -16.05
N THR A 136 1.41 9.32 -16.05
CA THR A 136 0.74 10.06 -17.13
C THR A 136 1.72 10.73 -18.10
N ALA A 137 3.03 10.52 -17.92
CA ALA A 137 4.06 11.06 -18.79
C ALA A 137 3.93 10.51 -20.22
N ASP A 138 4.35 11.31 -21.20
CA ASP A 138 4.41 10.87 -22.59
C ASP A 138 5.35 9.66 -22.73
N PRO A 139 4.99 8.62 -23.52
CA PRO A 139 5.81 7.43 -23.68
C PRO A 139 7.26 7.71 -24.13
N THR A 140 7.51 8.78 -24.89
CA THR A 140 8.86 9.17 -25.32
C THR A 140 9.73 9.69 -24.17
N GLY A 141 9.10 10.26 -23.13
CA GLY A 141 9.74 10.77 -21.92
C GLY A 141 9.58 9.86 -20.70
N ALA A 142 8.98 8.67 -20.82
CA ALA A 142 8.67 7.81 -19.69
C ALA A 142 9.92 7.47 -18.85
N ARG A 143 11.05 7.18 -19.50
CA ARG A 143 12.30 6.86 -18.80
C ARG A 143 12.84 8.03 -17.97
N SER A 144 12.85 9.25 -18.52
CA SER A 144 13.33 10.42 -17.78
C SER A 144 12.38 10.80 -16.64
N ALA A 145 11.07 10.67 -16.85
CA ALA A 145 10.07 10.86 -15.81
C ALA A 145 10.23 9.84 -14.67
N LEU A 146 10.51 8.58 -14.99
CA LEU A 146 10.80 7.53 -14.01
C LEU A 146 12.09 7.80 -13.23
N ALA A 147 13.18 8.19 -13.91
CA ALA A 147 14.45 8.53 -13.27
C ALA A 147 14.29 9.70 -12.28
N LEU A 148 13.62 10.76 -12.72
CA LEU A 148 13.32 11.93 -11.88
C LEU A 148 12.46 11.55 -10.67
N ALA A 149 11.44 10.72 -10.87
CA ALA A 149 10.59 10.26 -9.77
C ALA A 149 11.35 9.42 -8.76
N GLN A 150 12.20 8.49 -9.21
CA GLN A 150 13.04 7.71 -8.30
C GLN A 150 13.99 8.60 -7.49
N GLN A 151 14.56 9.64 -8.09
CA GLN A 151 15.37 10.63 -7.38
C GLN A 151 14.56 11.42 -6.35
N GLN A 152 13.38 11.93 -6.74
CA GLN A 152 12.52 12.73 -5.85
C GLN A 152 11.93 11.91 -4.69
N LEU A 153 11.67 10.61 -4.91
CA LEU A 153 11.18 9.70 -3.88
C LEU A 153 12.28 9.20 -2.95
N ASP A 154 13.55 9.24 -3.37
CA ASP A 154 14.72 8.91 -2.54
C ASP A 154 15.08 10.05 -1.58
N ASP A 155 14.72 11.30 -1.91
CA ASP A 155 14.87 12.45 -1.01
C ASP A 155 13.95 12.32 0.22
N ASP A 156 14.55 12.09 1.38
CA ASP A 156 13.86 11.92 2.64
C ASP A 156 13.95 13.13 3.59
N ALA A 157 14.52 14.26 3.15
CA ALA A 157 14.72 15.44 3.98
C ALA A 157 13.39 15.95 4.58
N SER A 158 12.36 16.07 3.74
CA SER A 158 11.01 16.48 4.15
C SER A 158 10.29 15.45 5.05
N THR A 159 10.63 14.17 4.93
CA THR A 159 10.06 13.13 5.80
C THR A 159 10.74 13.15 7.16
N ARG A 160 12.06 13.34 7.21
CA ARG A 160 12.83 13.45 8.46
C ARG A 160 12.43 14.65 9.32
N SER A 161 11.94 15.73 8.70
CA SER A 161 11.46 16.92 9.42
C SER A 161 10.10 16.75 10.09
N LEU A 162 9.37 15.65 9.85
CA LEU A 162 8.11 15.39 10.56
C LEU A 162 8.41 14.99 12.00
N ASP A 163 7.79 15.65 12.99
CA ASP A 163 8.05 15.35 14.40
C ASP A 163 7.50 14.00 14.84
N ASN A 164 6.35 13.60 14.29
CA ASN A 164 5.63 12.40 14.68
C ASN A 164 6.22 11.15 14.00
N VAL A 165 6.71 10.22 14.83
CA VAL A 165 7.31 8.95 14.41
C VAL A 165 6.36 8.10 13.54
N LEU A 166 5.07 8.05 13.88
CA LEU A 166 4.06 7.29 13.12
C LEU A 166 3.87 7.92 11.73
N GLN A 167 3.77 9.24 11.67
CA GLN A 167 3.66 9.94 10.39
C GLN A 167 4.90 9.72 9.52
N ARG A 168 6.10 9.78 10.12
CA ARG A 168 7.34 9.42 9.41
C ARG A 168 7.27 8.00 8.86
N ALA A 169 6.77 7.04 9.63
CA ALA A 169 6.63 5.65 9.21
C ALA A 169 5.71 5.47 8.01
N ASP A 170 4.53 6.04 8.06
CA ASP A 170 3.58 5.94 6.97
C ASP A 170 4.14 6.55 5.68
N ILE A 171 4.75 7.73 5.79
CA ILE A 171 5.34 8.43 4.64
C ILE A 171 6.54 7.70 4.10
N SER A 172 7.52 7.32 4.93
CA SER A 172 8.70 6.57 4.50
C SER A 172 8.31 5.23 3.87
N MET A 173 7.33 4.52 4.45
CA MET A 173 6.85 3.29 3.86
C MET A 173 6.19 3.54 2.50
N THR A 174 5.34 4.56 2.40
CA THR A 174 4.68 4.93 1.16
C THR A 174 5.70 5.34 0.09
N GLN A 175 6.78 6.03 0.45
CA GLN A 175 7.90 6.32 -0.45
C GLN A 175 8.52 5.04 -1.00
N GLN A 176 8.95 4.12 -0.15
CA GLN A 176 9.59 2.87 -0.60
C GLN A 176 8.64 2.01 -1.45
N TRP A 177 7.35 1.98 -1.10
CA TRP A 177 6.33 1.31 -1.90
C TRP A 177 6.15 1.94 -3.29
N MET A 178 6.09 3.28 -3.39
CA MET A 178 6.00 3.93 -4.70
C MET A 178 7.24 3.68 -5.55
N ARG A 179 8.42 3.62 -4.93
CA ARG A 179 9.68 3.31 -5.63
C ARG A 179 9.67 1.90 -6.20
N ILE A 180 9.21 0.89 -5.44
CA ILE A 180 9.11 -0.48 -5.97
C ILE A 180 8.06 -0.58 -7.08
N PHE A 181 6.92 0.08 -6.91
CA PHE A 181 5.86 0.12 -7.91
C PHE A 181 6.34 0.76 -9.23
N LEU A 182 7.00 1.92 -9.16
CA LEU A 182 7.56 2.59 -10.34
C LEU A 182 8.68 1.78 -10.99
N TRP A 183 9.49 1.06 -10.21
CA TRP A 183 10.49 0.13 -10.75
C TRP A 183 9.83 -1.02 -11.53
N GLN A 184 8.78 -1.63 -10.98
CA GLN A 184 8.01 -2.66 -11.70
C GLN A 184 7.39 -2.11 -12.98
N HIS A 185 6.83 -0.89 -12.93
CA HIS A 185 6.31 -0.22 -14.11
C HIS A 185 7.41 0.00 -15.16
N ALA A 186 8.61 0.42 -14.74
CA ALA A 186 9.76 0.62 -15.61
C ALA A 186 10.17 -0.64 -16.38
N LEU A 187 9.95 -1.85 -15.81
CA LEU A 187 10.19 -3.13 -16.51
C LEU A 187 9.35 -3.27 -17.79
N SER A 188 8.16 -2.67 -17.80
CA SER A 188 7.21 -2.78 -18.93
C SER A 188 7.38 -1.69 -19.98
N VAL A 189 7.91 -0.54 -19.61
CA VAL A 189 7.98 0.66 -20.48
C VAL A 189 9.40 1.08 -20.86
N THR A 190 10.43 0.46 -20.28
CA THR A 190 11.84 0.77 -20.56
C THR A 190 12.72 -0.48 -20.68
N ASN A 191 13.86 -0.36 -21.37
CA ASN A 191 14.89 -1.39 -21.32
C ASN A 191 15.73 -1.22 -20.05
N LEU A 192 15.71 -2.22 -19.17
CA LEU A 192 16.70 -2.31 -18.11
C LEU A 192 18.08 -2.59 -18.73
N ARG A 193 19.07 -1.77 -18.40
CA ARG A 193 20.47 -2.05 -18.72
C ARG A 193 21.25 -2.12 -17.43
N SER A 194 22.09 -3.13 -17.30
CA SER A 194 22.96 -3.39 -16.15
C SER A 194 24.10 -2.37 -15.97
N SER A 195 24.19 -1.34 -16.84
CA SER A 195 25.34 -0.42 -16.89
C SER A 195 25.03 1.03 -16.55
N ASP A 196 23.83 1.37 -16.07
CA ASP A 196 23.46 2.77 -15.88
C ASP A 196 23.79 3.30 -14.48
N GLN A 197 24.23 4.55 -14.42
CA GLN A 197 24.43 5.30 -13.18
C GLN A 197 23.11 5.56 -12.42
N ASP A 198 21.96 5.25 -13.04
CA ASP A 198 20.63 5.30 -12.43
C ASP A 198 20.24 3.95 -11.84
N ASP A 199 20.51 3.80 -10.54
CA ASP A 199 20.20 2.62 -9.72
C ASP A 199 18.71 2.20 -9.80
N GLY A 200 17.81 3.14 -10.10
CA GLY A 200 16.36 2.92 -10.27
C GLY A 200 15.94 2.01 -11.44
N PHE A 201 16.87 1.60 -12.31
CA PHE A 201 16.64 0.66 -13.42
C PHE A 201 17.49 -0.61 -13.31
N SER A 202 18.00 -0.90 -12.11
CA SER A 202 18.77 -2.11 -11.82
C SER A 202 17.90 -3.24 -11.28
N PHE A 203 18.26 -4.50 -11.54
CA PHE A 203 17.67 -5.63 -10.83
C PHE A 203 18.11 -5.69 -9.35
N ALA A 204 19.17 -5.00 -8.94
CA ALA A 204 19.54 -4.87 -7.53
C ALA A 204 18.61 -3.90 -6.76
N PHE A 205 17.80 -3.11 -7.46
CA PHE A 205 17.00 -2.03 -6.87
C PHE A 205 16.01 -2.51 -5.79
N PRO A 206 15.26 -3.63 -5.95
CA PRO A 206 14.40 -4.14 -4.88
C PRO A 206 15.13 -4.44 -3.57
N ALA A 207 16.40 -4.89 -3.63
CA ALA A 207 17.19 -5.12 -2.43
C ALA A 207 17.52 -3.79 -1.70
N LYS A 208 17.85 -2.74 -2.44
CA LYS A 208 18.05 -1.39 -1.88
C LYS A 208 16.77 -0.85 -1.23
N VAL A 209 15.63 -0.96 -1.92
CA VAL A 209 14.33 -0.51 -1.38
C VAL A 209 13.97 -1.29 -0.12
N ALA A 210 14.17 -2.61 -0.12
CA ALA A 210 13.98 -3.46 1.05
C ALA A 210 14.88 -3.04 2.24
N GLN A 211 16.15 -2.76 1.97
CA GLN A 211 17.09 -2.29 2.99
C GLN A 211 16.65 -0.95 3.59
N ASN A 212 16.22 -0.01 2.75
CA ASN A 212 15.71 1.29 3.20
C ASN A 212 14.41 1.17 3.99
N ALA A 213 13.51 0.26 3.61
CA ALA A 213 12.29 0.00 4.37
C ALA A 213 12.62 -0.56 5.76
N LEU A 214 13.48 -1.58 5.83
CA LEU A 214 13.86 -2.23 7.08
C LEU A 214 14.68 -1.33 8.00
N SER A 215 15.60 -0.51 7.47
CA SER A 215 16.42 0.38 8.29
C SER A 215 15.59 1.37 9.10
N PHE A 216 14.40 1.72 8.60
CA PHE A 216 13.44 2.56 9.28
C PHE A 216 12.47 1.75 10.15
N LEU A 217 11.79 0.75 9.58
CA LEU A 217 10.74 -0.01 10.29
C LEU A 217 11.26 -0.76 11.51
N CYS A 218 12.49 -1.30 11.46
CA CYS A 218 13.09 -2.01 12.59
C CYS A 218 13.43 -1.08 13.78
N THR A 219 13.37 0.24 13.60
CA THR A 219 13.55 1.21 14.70
C THR A 219 12.26 1.49 15.47
N LEU A 220 11.12 1.01 14.96
CA LEU A 220 9.81 1.31 15.52
C LEU A 220 9.30 0.22 16.46
N PRO A 221 8.55 0.59 17.51
CA PRO A 221 7.78 -0.36 18.30
C PRO A 221 6.79 -1.13 17.41
N LYS A 222 6.55 -2.39 17.75
CA LYS A 222 5.60 -3.23 17.02
C LYS A 222 4.19 -2.63 17.01
N GLU A 223 3.78 -2.07 18.13
CA GLU A 223 2.47 -1.43 18.33
C GLU A 223 2.29 -0.23 17.38
N SER A 224 3.37 0.52 17.16
CA SER A 224 3.41 1.65 16.23
C SER A 224 3.19 1.18 14.79
N LEU A 225 3.84 0.08 14.38
CA LEU A 225 3.66 -0.52 13.07
C LEU A 225 2.23 -1.05 12.89
N GLU A 226 1.70 -1.76 13.89
CA GLU A 226 0.36 -2.32 13.85
C GLU A 226 -0.74 -1.25 13.86
N ALA A 227 -0.48 -0.06 14.40
CA ALA A 227 -1.41 1.07 14.37
C ALA A 227 -1.75 1.55 12.94
N HIS A 228 -0.85 1.32 11.96
CA HIS A 228 -1.04 1.74 10.57
C HIS A 228 -2.03 0.88 9.77
N GLY A 229 -2.48 -0.25 10.31
CA GLY A 229 -3.50 -1.04 9.63
C GLY A 229 -2.98 -1.97 8.53
N PRO A 230 -3.90 -2.63 7.82
CA PRO A 230 -3.56 -3.56 6.73
C PRO A 230 -2.83 -2.87 5.57
N GLY A 231 -2.99 -1.55 5.41
CA GLY A 231 -2.30 -0.79 4.36
C GLY A 231 -0.78 -0.72 4.52
N MET A 232 -0.24 -0.92 5.74
CA MET A 232 1.20 -1.05 5.98
C MET A 232 1.69 -2.45 5.57
N GLU A 233 0.95 -3.47 5.97
CA GLU A 233 1.23 -4.87 5.64
C GLU A 233 1.26 -5.10 4.12
N SER A 234 0.27 -4.58 3.38
CA SER A 234 0.23 -4.69 1.91
C SER A 234 1.45 -4.04 1.24
N LYS A 235 1.84 -2.84 1.68
CA LYS A 235 3.02 -2.15 1.14
C LYS A 235 4.32 -2.92 1.40
N LEU A 236 4.44 -3.49 2.59
CA LEU A 236 5.60 -4.29 2.98
C LEU A 236 5.65 -5.61 2.18
N PHE A 237 4.50 -6.24 1.97
CA PHE A 237 4.37 -7.43 1.13
C PHE A 237 4.80 -7.15 -0.31
N ASP A 238 4.39 -6.03 -0.92
CA ASP A 238 4.78 -5.70 -2.30
C ASP A 238 6.31 -5.59 -2.46
N ILE A 239 7.01 -5.03 -1.47
CA ILE A 239 8.47 -4.94 -1.46
C ILE A 239 9.10 -6.33 -1.29
N ALA A 240 8.63 -7.11 -0.31
CA ALA A 240 9.13 -8.46 -0.05
C ALA A 240 8.93 -9.39 -1.26
N ASN A 241 7.74 -9.33 -1.86
CA ASN A 241 7.38 -10.10 -3.03
C ASN A 241 8.27 -9.73 -4.23
N SER A 242 8.49 -8.44 -4.47
CA SER A 242 9.37 -7.96 -5.55
C SER A 242 10.83 -8.38 -5.37
N LEU A 243 11.34 -8.33 -4.15
CA LEU A 243 12.67 -8.83 -3.83
C LEU A 243 12.77 -10.33 -4.11
N ALA A 244 11.79 -11.12 -3.63
CA ALA A 244 11.76 -12.55 -3.87
C ALA A 244 11.70 -12.90 -5.36
N ASP A 245 10.91 -12.17 -6.15
CA ASP A 245 10.84 -12.33 -7.60
C ASP A 245 12.20 -12.13 -8.28
N VAL A 246 12.91 -11.05 -7.94
CA VAL A 246 14.26 -10.83 -8.47
C VAL A 246 15.22 -11.93 -8.03
N MET A 247 15.19 -12.35 -6.76
CA MET A 247 16.09 -13.40 -6.27
C MET A 247 15.89 -14.73 -7.01
N ILE A 248 14.65 -15.03 -7.42
CA ILE A 248 14.31 -16.23 -8.21
C ILE A 248 14.78 -16.06 -9.66
N CYS A 249 14.52 -14.90 -10.27
CA CYS A 249 14.82 -14.66 -11.68
C CYS A 249 16.29 -14.34 -11.98
N VAL A 250 17.04 -13.81 -11.01
CA VAL A 250 18.43 -13.39 -11.15
C VAL A 250 19.30 -13.97 -10.01
N PRO A 251 19.58 -15.29 -10.01
CA PRO A 251 20.24 -15.95 -8.88
C PRO A 251 21.65 -15.44 -8.57
N SER A 252 22.33 -14.82 -9.54
CA SER A 252 23.67 -14.24 -9.36
C SER A 252 23.70 -13.12 -8.32
N LEU A 253 22.59 -12.39 -8.12
CA LEU A 253 22.47 -11.32 -7.13
C LEU A 253 22.29 -11.84 -5.70
N ASN A 254 22.00 -13.13 -5.51
CA ASN A 254 21.77 -13.70 -4.18
C ASN A 254 23.05 -13.81 -3.34
N GLN A 255 24.23 -13.62 -3.93
CA GLN A 255 25.54 -13.86 -3.31
C GLN A 255 26.29 -12.59 -2.88
N ASP A 256 25.64 -11.42 -2.83
CA ASP A 256 26.30 -10.20 -2.35
C ASP A 256 26.78 -10.36 -0.90
N SER A 257 28.08 -10.64 -0.78
CA SER A 257 28.80 -11.02 0.44
C SER A 257 29.48 -9.81 1.09
N GLY A 258 28.85 -8.64 1.01
CA GLY A 258 29.34 -7.44 1.70
C GLY A 258 29.21 -7.61 3.22
N PHE A 259 29.87 -6.75 4.00
CA PHE A 259 29.73 -6.69 5.47
C PHE A 259 28.33 -6.23 5.95
N GLY A 260 27.36 -6.06 5.04
CA GLY A 260 26.00 -5.58 5.32
C GLY A 260 24.93 -6.64 5.11
N MET A 261 23.66 -6.26 5.33
CA MET A 261 22.50 -7.14 5.13
C MET A 261 22.32 -7.46 3.65
N GLY A 262 22.51 -8.73 3.26
CA GLY A 262 22.36 -9.18 1.88
C GLY A 262 20.90 -9.51 1.52
N PRO A 263 20.58 -9.81 0.24
CA PRO A 263 19.22 -10.14 -0.20
C PRO A 263 18.53 -11.26 0.60
N ARG A 264 19.30 -12.28 1.03
CA ARG A 264 18.80 -13.38 1.87
C ARG A 264 18.39 -12.91 3.27
N ASP A 265 19.18 -12.04 3.88
CA ASP A 265 18.88 -11.49 5.21
C ASP A 265 17.70 -10.52 5.15
N LEU A 266 17.63 -9.72 4.06
CA LEU A 266 16.53 -8.80 3.77
C LEU A 266 15.20 -9.55 3.66
N ILE A 267 15.12 -10.58 2.80
CA ILE A 267 13.87 -11.32 2.60
C ILE A 267 13.44 -12.08 3.85
N HIS A 268 14.39 -12.60 4.63
CA HIS A 268 14.10 -13.24 5.92
C HIS A 268 13.52 -12.22 6.91
N SER A 269 14.15 -11.04 7.04
CA SER A 269 13.69 -9.99 7.95
C SER A 269 12.29 -9.47 7.58
N LEU A 270 12.05 -9.24 6.28
CA LEU A 270 10.73 -8.85 5.77
C LEU A 270 9.66 -9.93 6.06
N SER A 271 9.98 -11.20 5.81
CA SER A 271 9.05 -12.32 6.04
C SER A 271 8.73 -12.49 7.52
N SER A 272 9.73 -12.37 8.39
CA SER A 272 9.54 -12.39 9.84
C SER A 272 8.68 -11.21 10.30
N LEU A 273 8.92 -10.02 9.76
CA LEU A 273 8.15 -8.83 10.11
C LEU A 273 6.68 -9.00 9.68
N LEU A 274 6.42 -9.42 8.44
CA LEU A 274 5.08 -9.71 7.92
C LEU A 274 4.34 -10.79 8.73
N GLY A 275 5.02 -11.88 9.09
CA GLY A 275 4.45 -12.92 9.95
C GLY A 275 4.10 -12.43 11.36
N SER A 276 4.72 -11.34 11.81
CA SER A 276 4.47 -10.76 13.14
C SER A 276 3.32 -9.75 13.17
N PHE A 277 2.97 -9.13 12.03
CA PHE A 277 1.90 -8.13 11.93
C PHE A 277 0.55 -8.75 12.26
N ARG A 278 -0.06 -8.39 13.40
CA ARG A 278 -1.45 -8.76 13.75
C ARG A 278 -1.77 -10.26 13.67
N GLY A 279 -0.77 -11.12 13.90
CA GLY A 279 -0.91 -12.58 13.81
C GLY A 279 -0.65 -13.18 12.42
N GLY A 280 -0.28 -12.34 11.44
CA GLY A 280 0.08 -12.71 10.07
C GLY A 280 -1.15 -12.94 9.18
N ASN A 281 -1.13 -12.38 7.97
CA ASN A 281 -2.10 -12.73 6.94
C ASN A 281 -1.71 -14.06 6.27
N PRO A 282 -2.50 -15.14 6.42
CA PRO A 282 -2.12 -16.46 5.92
C PRO A 282 -1.87 -16.50 4.41
N ALA A 283 -2.59 -15.70 3.63
CA ALA A 283 -2.41 -15.65 2.18
C ALA A 283 -1.06 -15.01 1.82
N VAL A 284 -0.72 -13.89 2.46
CA VAL A 284 0.57 -13.20 2.30
C VAL A 284 1.72 -14.10 2.72
N THR A 285 1.61 -14.74 3.89
CA THR A 285 2.63 -15.65 4.41
C THR A 285 2.81 -16.87 3.50
N SER A 286 1.74 -17.46 2.98
CA SER A 286 1.82 -18.61 2.07
C SER A 286 2.59 -18.26 0.80
N ILE A 287 2.29 -17.13 0.16
CA ILE A 287 2.97 -16.70 -1.08
C ILE A 287 4.48 -16.54 -0.84
N LEU A 288 4.86 -15.89 0.26
CA LEU A 288 6.28 -15.72 0.60
C LEU A 288 6.95 -17.05 0.97
N GLN A 289 6.27 -17.93 1.69
CA GLN A 289 6.79 -19.25 2.06
C GLN A 289 7.10 -20.10 0.81
N ASP A 290 6.24 -20.06 -0.20
CA ASP A 290 6.44 -20.78 -1.47
C ASP A 290 7.67 -20.24 -2.23
N LYS A 291 7.86 -18.91 -2.25
CA LYS A 291 9.03 -18.28 -2.86
C LYS A 291 10.32 -18.56 -2.10
N LEU A 292 10.28 -18.49 -0.77
CA LEU A 292 11.42 -18.87 0.08
C LEU A 292 11.80 -20.34 -0.11
N THR A 293 10.82 -21.22 -0.30
CA THR A 293 11.06 -22.63 -0.62
C THR A 293 11.74 -22.80 -1.97
N THR A 294 11.29 -22.05 -2.98
CA THR A 294 11.94 -22.02 -4.30
C THR A 294 13.39 -21.54 -4.22
N LEU A 295 13.68 -20.61 -3.32
CA LEU A 295 15.03 -20.09 -3.07
C LEU A 295 15.90 -21.02 -2.19
N GLY A 296 15.35 -22.12 -1.66
CA GLY A 296 16.04 -23.00 -0.72
C GLY A 296 16.29 -22.37 0.66
N LEU A 297 15.50 -21.36 1.03
CA LEU A 297 15.61 -20.60 2.29
C LEU A 297 14.57 -21.01 3.33
N SER A 298 13.86 -22.13 3.13
CA SER A 298 12.78 -22.56 4.00
C SER A 298 13.20 -22.59 5.46
N ILE A 299 12.61 -21.70 6.26
CA ILE A 299 12.66 -21.79 7.72
C ILE A 299 11.86 -23.04 8.07
N SER A 300 12.56 -24.10 8.46
CA SER A 300 11.89 -25.17 9.18
C SER A 300 11.37 -24.53 10.47
N SER A 301 10.06 -24.29 10.58
CA SER A 301 9.46 -24.17 11.91
C SER A 301 9.95 -25.39 12.68
N PRO A 302 10.46 -25.29 13.92
CA PRO A 302 10.76 -26.47 14.70
C PRO A 302 9.42 -27.19 14.87
N GLN A 303 9.18 -28.20 14.03
CA GLN A 303 8.08 -29.10 14.22
C GLN A 303 8.23 -29.56 15.66
N LYS A 304 7.20 -29.36 16.49
CA LYS A 304 7.03 -30.10 17.74
C LYS A 304 7.07 -31.58 17.38
N ARG A 305 8.27 -32.17 17.26
CA ARG A 305 8.49 -33.60 17.45
C ARG A 305 8.50 -33.80 18.96
N LEU A 306 7.35 -33.56 19.58
CA LEU A 306 7.13 -33.98 20.95
C LEU A 306 6.40 -35.31 20.86
N THR A 307 7.22 -36.37 20.96
CA THR A 307 6.90 -37.68 21.52
C THR A 307 5.67 -38.38 20.96
N ASP A 308 5.90 -39.20 19.94
CA ASP A 308 5.04 -40.36 19.66
C ASP A 308 5.87 -41.63 19.91
N LEU A 309 6.08 -41.93 21.20
CA LEU A 309 6.57 -43.21 21.70
C LEU A 309 6.01 -43.40 23.11
N SER A 310 4.79 -43.94 23.19
CA SER A 310 4.36 -44.92 24.20
C SER A 310 2.84 -45.04 24.19
N SER A 311 2.34 -46.01 23.43
CA SER A 311 1.03 -46.61 23.63
C SER A 311 0.98 -47.39 24.97
N SER A 312 -0.03 -47.14 25.80
CA SER A 312 -0.80 -48.18 26.50
C SER A 312 -1.99 -47.56 27.23
N GLU A 313 -3.18 -47.91 26.74
CA GLU A 313 -4.38 -48.33 27.49
C GLU A 313 -4.71 -47.62 28.82
N ASP A 314 -5.84 -46.91 28.85
CA ASP A 314 -7.00 -47.30 29.66
C ASP A 314 -8.24 -46.44 29.37
N GLU A 315 -9.38 -47.12 29.18
CA GLU A 315 -10.72 -46.55 29.03
C GLU A 315 -11.27 -46.00 30.36
N ARG A 316 -12.05 -44.91 30.33
CA ARG A 316 -13.45 -44.86 30.80
C ARG A 316 -14.08 -43.46 30.78
N ASP A 317 -15.36 -43.46 30.41
CA ASP A 317 -16.32 -42.36 30.31
C ASP A 317 -16.51 -41.52 31.58
N ASN A 318 -16.79 -40.22 31.41
CA ASN A 318 -17.86 -39.56 32.19
C ASN A 318 -18.39 -38.29 31.49
N TRP A 319 -19.72 -38.21 31.40
CA TRP A 319 -20.49 -37.05 30.96
C TRP A 319 -20.53 -35.95 32.03
N GLY A 320 -20.56 -34.68 31.62
CA GLY A 320 -20.85 -33.56 32.53
C GLY A 320 -20.82 -32.20 31.83
N GLU A 321 -21.98 -31.54 31.79
CA GLU A 321 -22.24 -30.20 31.25
C GLU A 321 -21.38 -29.09 31.89
N GLY A 322 -21.14 -28.01 31.13
CA GLY A 322 -20.70 -26.72 31.68
C GLY A 322 -19.99 -25.83 30.66
N THR A 323 -20.72 -24.90 30.05
CA THR A 323 -20.16 -23.78 29.29
C THR A 323 -19.35 -22.86 30.22
N PRO A 324 -18.33 -22.17 29.69
CA PRO A 324 -18.49 -20.73 29.57
C PRO A 324 -18.09 -20.18 28.20
N ARG A 325 -18.85 -19.17 27.79
CA ARG A 325 -18.72 -18.39 26.56
C ARG A 325 -17.30 -17.82 26.39
N SER A 326 -16.66 -18.17 25.28
CA SER A 326 -15.64 -17.34 24.62
C SER A 326 -16.20 -16.93 23.27
N LEU A 327 -16.34 -15.62 23.04
CA LEU A 327 -16.76 -15.05 21.76
C LEU A 327 -15.62 -15.22 20.76
N THR A 328 -15.57 -16.38 20.11
CA THR A 328 -14.74 -16.60 18.93
C THR A 328 -15.34 -15.81 17.77
N TRP A 329 -14.59 -14.83 17.28
CA TRP A 329 -14.91 -14.14 16.03
C TRP A 329 -15.07 -15.18 14.93
N SER A 330 -16.26 -15.19 14.33
CA SER A 330 -16.62 -16.16 13.30
C SER A 330 -15.74 -15.97 12.06
N ASP A 331 -15.08 -17.08 11.73
CA ASP A 331 -14.13 -17.34 10.66
C ASP A 331 -14.83 -17.41 9.29
N ASN A 332 -15.56 -16.35 8.91
CA ASN A 332 -16.33 -16.34 7.66
C ASN A 332 -16.27 -14.98 6.96
N GLY A 333 -15.08 -14.67 6.48
CA GLY A 333 -14.79 -13.51 5.66
C GLY A 333 -13.49 -13.72 4.93
N GLY A 334 -13.39 -14.81 4.17
CA GLY A 334 -12.21 -15.10 3.35
C GLY A 334 -11.92 -13.93 2.43
N TRP A 335 -10.93 -13.12 2.80
CA TRP A 335 -10.24 -12.23 1.88
C TRP A 335 -9.60 -13.13 0.82
N LYS A 336 -10.32 -13.35 -0.28
CA LYS A 336 -9.67 -13.71 -1.53
C LYS A 336 -9.04 -12.43 -2.04
N SER A 337 -7.73 -12.32 -1.88
CA SER A 337 -6.92 -11.33 -2.58
C SER A 337 -7.39 -11.27 -4.04
N PRO A 338 -7.82 -10.10 -4.57
CA PRO A 338 -7.93 -9.90 -6.01
C PRO A 338 -6.54 -9.68 -6.63
N VAL A 339 -5.47 -10.22 -6.01
CA VAL A 339 -4.11 -10.19 -6.55
C VAL A 339 -4.09 -11.13 -7.76
N THR A 340 -4.57 -10.64 -8.89
CA THR A 340 -3.84 -10.88 -10.13
C THR A 340 -2.47 -10.29 -9.88
N SER A 341 -1.53 -11.18 -9.53
CA SER A 341 -0.12 -10.85 -9.54
C SER A 341 0.18 -10.24 -10.90
N LEU A 342 0.54 -8.96 -10.94
CA LEU A 342 1.38 -8.45 -12.00
C LEU A 342 2.74 -9.11 -11.80
N SER A 343 2.83 -10.40 -12.12
CA SER A 343 4.11 -11.04 -12.36
C SER A 343 4.66 -10.34 -13.60
N PRO A 344 5.73 -9.53 -13.49
CA PRO A 344 6.31 -8.95 -14.68
C PRO A 344 6.75 -10.13 -15.57
N ASN A 345 6.34 -10.11 -16.83
CA ASN A 345 6.95 -10.98 -17.83
C ASN A 345 8.40 -10.53 -17.96
N PHE A 346 9.30 -11.18 -17.22
CA PHE A 346 10.72 -10.94 -17.34
C PHE A 346 11.13 -11.29 -18.78
N PRO A 347 11.77 -10.38 -19.53
CA PRO A 347 12.32 -10.72 -20.82
C PRO A 347 13.33 -11.86 -20.65
N ASN A 348 13.27 -12.88 -21.50
CA ASN A 348 14.26 -13.96 -21.56
C ASN A 348 15.62 -13.38 -21.99
N ILE A 349 16.36 -12.80 -21.04
CA ILE A 349 17.75 -12.36 -21.24
C ILE A 349 18.66 -13.47 -20.69
N LEU A 350 18.68 -14.59 -21.40
CA LEU A 350 19.63 -15.69 -21.15
C LEU A 350 20.54 -15.97 -22.36
N SER A 351 20.78 -14.96 -23.19
CA SER A 351 21.70 -15.09 -24.32
C SER A 351 22.56 -13.85 -24.53
N SER A 352 23.16 -13.30 -23.46
CA SER A 352 24.39 -12.49 -23.53
C SER A 352 24.78 -11.95 -22.14
N LEU A 353 25.26 -12.82 -21.26
CA LEU A 353 26.21 -12.46 -20.19
C LEU A 353 27.26 -13.56 -20.12
#